data_AF-A0A923VGH4-F1
#
_entry.id   AF-A0A923VGH4-F1
#
_cell.length_a   1.000
_cell.length_b   1.000
_cell.length_c   1.000
_cell.angle_alpha   90.00
_cell.angle_beta   90.00
_cell.angle_gamma   90.00
#
_symmetry.space_group_name_H-M   'P 1'
#
loop_
_entity.id
_entity.type
_entity.pdbx_description
1 polymer ?
#
loop_
_entity_poly.entity_id
_entity_poly.type
_entity_poly.pdbx_seq_one_letter_code
_entity_poly.pdbx_strand_id
1 'polypeptide(L)'
;MKSNQQTSFFLFILMLFICSTFQGCKKDPKPTYYLDQELKDYCYFTKGSYWVYEDTLNNFHDSEIVLESSFEKVEIKNYNLILEVLLVKYKSDFWNTIITSNGNPSISDLSASECVNYWGDPNIQSYDCRYVSYSDSNKILNPIENSKIRFFNKLDSLTLNNKTYFNVKIFQNKTQTSAQTIKFIWYAKNIGIIKKEMFDGKVWLLKDYNVKQD
;
A
#
# COMPACT_ATOMS: atom_id res chain seq x y z
N MET A 1 -22.36 44.86 60.45
CA MET A 1 -22.05 44.75 59.01
C MET A 1 -20.63 44.23 58.74
N LYS A 2 -20.26 43.02 59.20
CA LYS A 2 -18.96 42.38 58.88
C LYS A 2 -19.10 41.00 58.20
N SER A 3 -20.32 40.51 58.01
CA SER A 3 -20.62 39.16 57.51
C SER A 3 -20.57 39.02 55.98
N ASN A 4 -20.67 40.10 55.19
CA ASN A 4 -20.75 40.01 53.73
C ASN A 4 -19.39 39.95 53.03
N GLN A 5 -18.32 40.42 53.67
CA GLN A 5 -17.00 40.53 53.03
C GLN A 5 -16.25 39.18 53.01
N GLN A 6 -16.46 38.34 54.02
CA GLN A 6 -15.86 37.00 54.09
C GLN A 6 -16.49 36.02 53.09
N THR A 7 -17.80 36.09 52.87
CA THR A 7 -18.51 35.23 51.91
C THR A 7 -18.11 35.52 50.46
N SER A 8 -17.87 36.79 50.13
CA SER A 8 -17.42 37.21 48.80
C SER A 8 -15.98 36.75 48.50
N PHE A 9 -15.10 36.76 49.50
CA PHE A 9 -13.73 36.26 49.36
C PHE A 9 -13.68 34.74 49.15
N PHE A 10 -14.52 33.98 49.87
CA PHE A 10 -14.64 32.53 49.69
C PHE A 10 -15.18 32.15 48.31
N LEU A 11 -16.17 32.88 47.78
CA LEU A 11 -16.69 32.68 46.43
C LEU A 11 -15.62 32.94 45.35
N PHE A 12 -14.76 33.93 45.56
CA PHE A 12 -13.67 34.23 44.65
C PHE A 12 -12.61 33.12 44.62
N ILE A 13 -12.24 32.57 45.79
CA ILE A 13 -11.31 31.43 45.88
C ILE A 13 -11.92 30.17 45.25
N LEU A 14 -13.21 29.92 45.47
CA LEU A 14 -13.92 28.77 44.89
C LEU A 14 -13.97 28.89 43.35
N MET A 15 -14.19 30.09 42.81
CA MET A 15 -14.19 30.34 41.36
C MET A 15 -12.79 30.14 40.74
N LEU A 16 -11.71 30.53 41.43
CA LEU A 16 -10.34 30.26 41.01
C LEU A 16 -9.98 28.75 41.04
N PHE A 17 -10.51 28.02 42.02
CA PHE A 17 -10.36 26.56 42.08
C PHE A 17 -11.10 25.86 40.94
N ILE A 18 -12.32 26.32 40.60
CA ILE A 18 -13.09 25.77 39.48
C ILE A 18 -12.36 26.07 38.15
N CYS A 19 -11.86 27.29 37.93
CA CYS A 19 -11.12 27.64 36.72
C CYS A 19 -9.80 26.88 36.54
N SER A 20 -9.13 26.46 37.62
CA SER A 20 -7.88 25.68 37.55
C SER A 20 -8.10 24.19 37.24
N THR A 21 -9.31 23.66 37.45
CA THR A 21 -9.64 22.27 37.07
C THR A 21 -9.91 22.05 35.57
N PHE A 22 -10.07 23.13 34.78
CA PHE A 22 -10.29 23.06 33.33
C PHE A 22 -9.01 23.14 32.47
N GLN A 23 -7.82 23.22 33.06
CA GLN A 23 -6.55 23.29 32.31
C GLN A 23 -6.04 21.93 31.78
N GLY A 24 -6.84 20.88 31.88
CA GLY A 24 -6.54 19.59 31.24
C GLY A 24 -6.81 19.62 29.74
N CYS A 25 -6.12 20.48 28.97
CA CYS A 25 -6.03 20.34 27.52
C CYS A 25 -5.36 18.99 27.22
N LYS A 26 -6.17 17.94 27.09
CA LYS A 26 -5.72 16.67 26.51
C LYS A 26 -5.25 17.01 25.11
N LYS A 27 -3.99 16.69 24.79
CA LYS A 27 -3.52 16.77 23.40
C LYS A 27 -4.54 16.02 22.55
N ASP A 28 -5.03 16.67 21.50
CA ASP A 28 -5.97 16.02 20.58
C ASP A 28 -5.36 14.69 20.14
N PRO A 29 -6.14 13.59 20.17
CA PRO A 29 -5.63 12.29 19.74
C PRO A 29 -5.19 12.40 18.29
N LYS A 30 -3.97 11.92 18.00
CA LYS A 30 -3.44 11.91 16.63
C LYS A 30 -4.37 11.07 15.74
N PRO A 31 -4.84 11.60 14.60
CA PRO A 31 -5.64 10.82 13.67
C PRO A 31 -4.80 9.64 13.12
N THR A 32 -5.44 8.49 12.97
CA THR A 32 -4.85 7.31 12.32
C THR A 32 -5.52 7.09 10.98
N TYR A 33 -4.73 7.02 9.91
CA TYR A 33 -5.18 6.71 8.56
C TYR A 33 -4.88 5.26 8.24
N TYR A 34 -5.92 4.49 8.01
CA TYR A 34 -5.83 3.06 7.67
C TYR A 34 -5.71 2.87 6.16
N LEU A 35 -5.12 1.76 5.75
CA LEU A 35 -5.16 1.34 4.34
C LEU A 35 -6.60 0.96 3.99
N ASP A 36 -7.05 1.38 2.81
CA ASP A 36 -8.36 1.00 2.33
C ASP A 36 -8.45 -0.51 2.06
N GLN A 37 -9.66 -1.05 2.23
CA GLN A 37 -9.90 -2.48 2.03
C GLN A 37 -9.64 -2.90 0.59
N GLU A 38 -9.80 -2.00 -0.38
CA GLU A 38 -9.57 -2.33 -1.77
C GLU A 38 -8.09 -2.69 -2.01
N LEU A 39 -7.14 -1.90 -1.52
CA LEU A 39 -5.73 -2.23 -1.58
C LEU A 39 -5.45 -3.58 -0.91
N LYS A 40 -6.02 -3.82 0.27
CA LYS A 40 -5.84 -5.10 0.98
C LYS A 40 -6.34 -6.28 0.14
N ASP A 41 -7.50 -6.14 -0.49
CA ASP A 41 -8.08 -7.17 -1.35
C ASP A 41 -7.18 -7.52 -2.55
N TYR A 42 -6.38 -6.58 -3.07
CA TYR A 42 -5.50 -6.82 -4.22
C TYR A 42 -4.04 -7.14 -3.84
N CYS A 43 -3.56 -6.71 -2.67
CA CYS A 43 -2.13 -6.64 -2.37
C CYS A 43 -1.73 -7.31 -1.04
N TYR A 44 -2.68 -7.50 -0.11
CA TYR A 44 -2.37 -8.13 1.17
C TYR A 44 -2.56 -9.64 1.10
N PHE A 45 -1.47 -10.37 1.28
CA PHE A 45 -1.45 -11.83 1.32
C PHE A 45 -0.57 -12.30 2.46
N THR A 46 -0.97 -13.36 3.14
CA THR A 46 -0.27 -13.87 4.31
C THR A 46 0.84 -14.83 3.95
N LYS A 47 1.75 -15.06 4.90
CA LYS A 47 2.88 -15.98 4.77
C LYS A 47 2.48 -17.33 4.18
N GLY A 48 3.27 -17.78 3.20
CA GLY A 48 3.05 -19.04 2.50
C GLY A 48 2.08 -18.94 1.33
N SER A 49 1.54 -17.76 1.03
CA SER A 49 0.94 -17.49 -0.28
C SER A 49 2.02 -17.53 -1.36
N TYR A 50 1.67 -18.00 -2.56
CA TYR A 50 2.60 -18.07 -3.68
C TYR A 50 1.91 -17.85 -5.03
N TRP A 51 2.72 -17.45 -6.01
CA TRP A 51 2.37 -17.34 -7.43
C TRP A 51 3.46 -17.94 -8.28
N VAL A 52 3.07 -18.70 -9.31
CA VAL A 52 3.97 -19.25 -10.32
C VAL A 52 3.65 -18.59 -11.65
N TYR A 53 4.61 -17.85 -12.19
CA TYR A 53 4.52 -17.18 -13.47
C TYR A 53 5.31 -17.93 -14.55
N GLU A 54 4.89 -17.78 -15.80
CA GLU A 54 5.58 -18.29 -16.98
C GLU A 54 5.74 -17.18 -18.03
N ASP A 55 6.96 -17.00 -18.52
CA ASP A 55 7.26 -16.13 -19.67
C ASP A 55 6.82 -16.84 -20.96
N THR A 56 5.87 -16.21 -21.65
CA THR A 56 5.26 -16.72 -22.88
C THR A 56 6.23 -16.92 -24.06
N LEU A 57 7.43 -16.33 -24.04
CA LEU A 57 8.37 -16.39 -25.16
C LEU A 57 9.39 -17.53 -25.03
N ASN A 58 9.83 -17.84 -23.81
CA ASN A 58 10.94 -18.78 -23.56
C ASN A 58 10.61 -19.88 -22.54
N ASN A 59 9.37 -19.88 -22.00
CA ASN A 59 8.92 -20.80 -20.96
C ASN A 59 9.75 -20.75 -19.67
N PHE A 60 10.36 -19.62 -19.35
CA PHE A 60 10.97 -19.43 -18.04
C PHE A 60 9.90 -19.29 -16.96
N HIS A 61 10.20 -19.82 -15.78
CA HIS A 61 9.31 -19.79 -14.64
C HIS A 61 9.88 -18.92 -13.53
N ASP A 62 9.01 -18.15 -12.87
CA ASP A 62 9.32 -17.44 -11.64
C ASP A 62 8.27 -17.80 -10.59
N SER A 63 8.75 -18.21 -9.42
CA SER A 63 7.89 -18.44 -8.25
C SER A 63 8.13 -17.30 -7.27
N GLU A 64 7.06 -16.58 -6.95
CA GLU A 64 7.05 -15.55 -5.91
C GLU A 64 6.33 -16.09 -4.68
N ILE A 65 6.99 -16.13 -3.51
CA ILE A 65 6.44 -16.67 -2.26
C ILE A 65 6.47 -15.61 -1.17
N VAL A 66 5.35 -15.40 -0.48
CA VAL A 66 5.28 -14.51 0.70
C VAL A 66 5.99 -15.17 1.89
N LEU A 67 7.06 -14.54 2.34
CA LEU A 67 7.82 -14.94 3.52
C LEU A 67 7.25 -14.34 4.81
N GLU A 68 6.79 -13.10 4.72
CA GLU A 68 6.30 -12.30 5.84
C GLU A 68 5.34 -11.23 5.33
N SER A 69 4.32 -10.93 6.11
CA SER A 69 3.37 -9.84 5.86
C SER A 69 2.91 -9.27 7.20
N SER A 70 2.90 -7.95 7.35
CA SER A 70 2.46 -7.30 8.59
C SER A 70 1.86 -5.93 8.32
N PHE A 71 1.07 -5.46 9.28
CA PHE A 71 0.65 -4.06 9.35
C PHE A 71 1.41 -3.36 10.48
N GLU A 72 2.00 -2.21 10.18
CA GLU A 72 2.69 -1.36 11.14
C GLU A 72 2.00 0.00 11.27
N LYS A 73 2.12 0.62 12.44
CA LYS A 73 1.66 2.00 12.66
C LYS A 73 2.85 2.94 12.69
N VAL A 74 2.97 3.78 11.67
CA VAL A 74 4.08 4.73 11.52
C VAL A 74 3.62 6.14 11.86
N GLU A 75 4.27 6.75 12.85
CA GLU A 75 3.98 8.14 13.22
C GLU A 75 4.72 9.12 12.30
N ILE A 76 3.97 10.01 11.64
CA ILE A 76 4.53 11.09 10.83
C ILE A 76 4.52 12.38 11.63
N LYS A 77 5.62 12.64 12.35
CA LYS A 77 5.77 13.75 13.31
C LYS A 77 5.41 15.11 12.70
N ASN A 78 5.86 15.39 11.48
CA ASN A 78 5.66 16.68 10.82
C ASN A 78 4.18 16.98 10.52
N TYR A 79 3.33 15.96 10.42
CA TYR A 79 1.90 16.09 10.14
C TYR A 79 1.03 15.70 11.34
N ASN A 80 1.64 15.38 12.49
CA ASN A 80 0.96 14.97 13.72
C ASN A 80 -0.09 13.85 13.50
N LEU A 81 0.23 12.85 12.68
CA LEU A 81 -0.68 11.75 12.32
C LEU A 81 0.02 10.39 12.39
N ILE A 82 -0.78 9.33 12.33
CA ILE A 82 -0.32 7.94 12.27
C ILE A 82 -0.84 7.31 10.96
N LEU A 83 0.00 6.58 10.26
CA LEU A 83 -0.37 5.80 9.07
C LEU A 83 -0.29 4.30 9.39
N GLU A 84 -1.28 3.54 8.93
CA GLU A 84 -1.15 2.08 8.77
C GLU A 84 -0.34 1.79 7.51
N VAL A 85 0.74 1.03 7.65
CA VAL A 85 1.62 0.64 6.55
C VAL A 85 1.58 -0.88 6.43
N LEU A 86 1.38 -1.38 5.22
CA LEU A 86 1.51 -2.79 4.90
C LEU A 86 2.96 -3.05 4.54
N LEU A 87 3.60 -4.04 5.18
CA LEU A 87 4.91 -4.54 4.79
C LEU A 87 4.76 -5.98 4.32
N VAL A 88 5.32 -6.31 3.15
CA VAL A 88 5.33 -7.68 2.62
C VAL A 88 6.73 -8.03 2.12
N LYS A 89 7.23 -9.20 2.48
CA LYS A 89 8.48 -9.74 1.93
C LYS A 89 8.17 -10.95 1.07
N TYR A 90 8.67 -10.93 -0.16
CA TYR A 90 8.58 -12.04 -1.10
C TYR A 90 9.96 -12.61 -1.39
N LYS A 91 10.04 -13.90 -1.69
CA LYS A 91 11.19 -14.51 -2.38
C LYS A 91 10.82 -14.71 -3.84
N SER A 92 11.65 -14.27 -4.77
CA SER A 92 11.58 -14.69 -6.18
C SER A 92 12.66 -15.72 -6.45
N ASP A 93 12.26 -16.86 -7.01
CA ASP A 93 13.19 -17.92 -7.40
C ASP A 93 13.94 -17.58 -8.70
N PHE A 94 13.29 -16.91 -9.67
CA PHE A 94 13.94 -16.54 -10.93
C PHE A 94 15.06 -15.52 -10.72
N TRP A 95 14.81 -14.51 -9.89
CA TRP A 95 15.79 -13.48 -9.57
C TRP A 95 16.73 -13.88 -8.41
N ASN A 96 16.44 -15.00 -7.75
CA ASN A 96 17.14 -15.46 -6.54
C ASN A 96 17.32 -14.33 -5.50
N THR A 97 16.25 -13.59 -5.23
CA THR A 97 16.29 -12.37 -4.40
C THR A 97 15.10 -12.25 -3.47
N ILE A 98 15.25 -11.40 -2.44
CA ILE A 98 14.17 -10.99 -1.55
C ILE A 98 13.66 -9.63 -2.00
N ILE A 99 12.34 -9.55 -2.13
CA ILE A 99 11.62 -8.37 -2.59
C ILE A 99 10.82 -7.85 -1.40
N THR A 100 10.94 -6.57 -1.06
CA THR A 100 10.15 -5.95 0.02
C THR A 100 9.17 -4.96 -0.56
N SER A 101 7.89 -5.14 -0.27
CA SER A 101 6.81 -4.26 -0.68
C SER A 101 6.24 -3.50 0.50
N ASN A 102 5.89 -2.24 0.26
CA ASN A 102 5.32 -1.32 1.21
C ASN A 102 4.01 -0.75 0.66
N GLY A 103 2.89 -1.03 1.32
CA GLY A 103 1.60 -0.38 1.09
C GLY A 103 1.44 0.83 2.00
N ASN A 104 1.22 2.02 1.45
CA ASN A 104 1.08 3.26 2.22
C ASN A 104 -0.17 4.05 1.79
N PRO A 105 -0.95 4.60 2.73
CA PRO A 105 -1.95 5.61 2.43
C PRO A 105 -1.26 6.94 2.02
N SER A 106 -1.80 7.57 0.99
CA SER A 106 -1.47 8.92 0.54
C SER A 106 -2.28 9.94 1.32
N ILE A 107 -1.58 10.84 2.01
CA ILE A 107 -2.17 11.93 2.78
C ILE A 107 -2.76 13.02 1.86
N SER A 108 -2.23 13.17 0.63
CA SER A 108 -2.66 14.24 -0.28
C SER A 108 -3.95 13.94 -1.03
N ASP A 109 -4.17 12.68 -1.40
CA ASP A 109 -5.21 12.31 -2.36
C ASP A 109 -6.17 11.22 -1.86
N LEU A 110 -6.12 10.85 -0.57
CA LEU A 110 -6.95 9.79 0.02
C LEU A 110 -6.89 8.45 -0.76
N SER A 111 -5.75 8.19 -1.39
CA SER A 111 -5.43 6.96 -2.10
C SER A 111 -4.50 6.13 -1.24
N ALA A 112 -4.23 4.89 -1.62
CA ALA A 112 -3.14 4.09 -1.09
C ALA A 112 -2.37 3.48 -2.25
N SER A 113 -1.08 3.20 -2.05
CA SER A 113 -0.25 2.60 -3.08
C SER A 113 0.59 1.49 -2.50
N GLU A 114 0.81 0.44 -3.29
CA GLU A 114 1.77 -0.61 -2.99
C GLU A 114 3.00 -0.42 -3.88
N CYS A 115 4.16 -0.28 -3.26
CA CYS A 115 5.42 -0.12 -3.96
C CYS A 115 6.48 -1.08 -3.48
N VAL A 116 7.29 -1.54 -4.43
CA VAL A 116 8.21 -2.64 -4.24
C VAL A 116 9.65 -2.17 -4.37
N ASN A 117 10.47 -2.63 -3.43
CA ASN A 117 11.91 -2.47 -3.41
C ASN A 117 12.57 -3.82 -3.61
N TYR A 118 13.48 -3.89 -4.58
CA TYR A 118 14.33 -5.06 -4.79
C TYR A 118 15.62 -4.87 -3.99
N TRP A 119 15.76 -5.59 -2.88
CA TRP A 119 16.95 -5.56 -2.04
C TRP A 119 17.65 -6.92 -2.14
N GLY A 120 18.71 -7.01 -2.95
CA GLY A 120 19.50 -8.24 -3.06
C GLY A 120 20.53 -8.26 -4.18
N ASP A 121 20.35 -7.43 -5.22
CA ASP A 121 21.38 -7.20 -6.24
C ASP A 121 21.83 -5.73 -6.16
N PRO A 122 23.11 -5.43 -5.84
CA PRO A 122 23.62 -4.05 -5.81
C PRO A 122 23.50 -3.33 -7.16
N ASN A 123 23.28 -4.07 -8.26
CA ASN A 123 23.07 -3.51 -9.60
C ASN A 123 21.58 -3.29 -9.95
N ILE A 124 20.65 -3.81 -9.14
CA ILE A 124 19.19 -3.71 -9.35
C ILE A 124 18.56 -3.10 -8.09
N GLN A 125 19.03 -1.91 -7.71
CA GLN A 125 18.24 -1.04 -6.83
C GLN A 125 17.13 -0.43 -7.66
N SER A 126 16.00 -1.13 -7.76
CA SER A 126 14.78 -0.59 -8.37
C SER A 126 13.69 -0.42 -7.33
N TYR A 127 13.07 0.75 -7.39
CA TYR A 127 11.85 1.08 -6.67
C TYR A 127 10.73 1.13 -7.71
N ASP A 128 9.77 0.21 -7.63
CA ASP A 128 8.66 0.16 -8.59
C ASP A 128 7.32 0.09 -7.86
N CYS A 129 6.48 1.10 -8.05
CA CYS A 129 5.12 1.06 -7.57
C CYS A 129 4.29 0.16 -8.48
N ARG A 130 3.57 -0.79 -7.90
CA ARG A 130 2.83 -1.80 -8.67
C ARG A 130 1.31 -1.64 -8.58
N TYR A 131 0.81 -1.02 -7.50
CA TYR A 131 -0.63 -0.83 -7.30
C TYR A 131 -0.93 0.55 -6.73
N VAL A 132 -2.09 1.08 -7.10
CA VAL A 132 -2.64 2.31 -6.55
C VAL A 132 -4.16 2.16 -6.40
N SER A 133 -4.70 2.31 -5.18
CA SER A 133 -6.15 2.43 -4.96
C SER A 133 -6.55 3.85 -5.37
N TYR A 134 -7.42 3.94 -6.37
CA TYR A 134 -7.79 5.20 -6.99
C TYR A 134 -9.26 5.52 -6.69
N SER A 135 -9.56 6.79 -6.46
CA SER A 135 -10.92 7.35 -6.50
C SER A 135 -11.25 8.09 -7.83
N ASP A 136 -10.28 8.56 -8.61
CA ASP A 136 -10.50 9.24 -9.91
C ASP A 136 -9.42 8.97 -10.98
N SER A 137 -9.82 8.36 -12.11
CA SER A 137 -9.00 7.74 -13.17
C SER A 137 -7.98 8.61 -13.95
N ASN A 138 -7.84 9.91 -13.65
CA ASN A 138 -7.11 10.86 -14.49
C ASN A 138 -5.90 11.54 -13.85
N LYS A 139 -5.63 11.33 -12.56
CA LYS A 139 -4.38 11.81 -11.97
C LYS A 139 -3.25 10.80 -12.29
N ILE A 140 -2.03 11.28 -12.46
CA ILE A 140 -0.84 10.43 -12.34
C ILE A 140 -0.47 10.56 -10.88
N LEU A 141 -0.67 9.50 -10.10
CA LEU A 141 -0.05 9.45 -8.79
C LEU A 141 1.44 9.24 -9.04
N ASN A 142 2.23 10.25 -8.67
CA ASN A 142 3.65 10.11 -8.44
C ASN A 142 3.82 9.85 -6.94
N PRO A 143 3.61 8.62 -6.43
CA PRO A 143 3.92 8.34 -5.03
C PRO A 143 5.38 8.64 -4.73
N ILE A 144 6.27 8.59 -5.73
CA ILE A 144 7.63 9.15 -5.77
C ILE A 144 7.85 9.81 -7.15
N GLU A 145 8.66 10.88 -7.26
CA GLU A 145 8.94 11.62 -8.50
C GLU A 145 9.40 10.74 -9.70
N ASN A 146 9.73 9.47 -9.46
CA ASN A 146 10.17 8.49 -10.45
C ASN A 146 9.18 7.34 -10.74
N SER A 147 8.15 7.14 -9.91
CA SER A 147 7.19 6.03 -10.10
C SER A 147 6.05 6.45 -11.02
N LYS A 148 6.17 6.14 -12.31
CA LYS A 148 5.24 6.62 -13.36
C LYS A 148 4.09 5.63 -13.63
N ILE A 149 3.61 4.98 -12.58
CA ILE A 149 2.47 4.07 -12.66
C ILE A 149 1.15 4.85 -12.64
N ARG A 150 0.19 4.42 -13.45
CA ARG A 150 -1.17 4.94 -13.42
C ARG A 150 -2.18 3.82 -13.50
N PHE A 151 -3.36 4.01 -12.92
CA PHE A 151 -4.52 3.20 -13.27
C PHE A 151 -4.80 3.36 -14.77
N PHE A 152 -4.97 2.24 -15.46
CA PHE A 152 -5.21 2.22 -16.89
C PHE A 152 -6.64 1.82 -17.22
N ASN A 153 -7.13 0.73 -16.63
CA ASN A 153 -8.48 0.25 -16.89
C ASN A 153 -8.95 -0.74 -15.80
N LYS A 154 -10.25 -1.02 -15.76
CA LYS A 154 -10.85 -2.10 -14.99
C LYS A 154 -11.66 -3.00 -15.93
N LEU A 155 -11.53 -4.31 -15.73
CA LEU A 155 -12.32 -5.33 -16.41
C LEU A 155 -13.16 -6.09 -15.39
N ASP A 156 -14.40 -6.40 -15.74
CA ASP A 156 -15.22 -7.28 -14.90
C ASP A 156 -14.63 -8.69 -14.83
N SER A 157 -14.08 -9.16 -15.95
CA SER A 157 -13.35 -10.43 -16.01
C SER A 157 -12.25 -10.45 -17.07
N LEU A 158 -11.31 -11.38 -16.91
CA LEU A 158 -10.26 -11.70 -17.88
C LEU A 158 -9.98 -13.21 -17.84
N THR A 159 -10.02 -13.87 -18.99
CA THR A 159 -9.66 -15.29 -19.09
C THR A 159 -8.22 -15.44 -19.57
N LEU A 160 -7.39 -16.13 -18.77
CA LEU A 160 -6.01 -16.49 -19.10
C LEU A 160 -5.83 -17.99 -18.84
N ASN A 161 -5.20 -18.72 -19.76
CA ASN A 161 -4.91 -20.16 -19.58
C ASN A 161 -6.13 -21.00 -19.15
N ASN A 162 -7.30 -20.76 -19.78
CA ASN A 162 -8.59 -21.39 -19.46
C ASN A 162 -9.13 -21.12 -18.03
N LYS A 163 -8.57 -20.13 -17.31
CA LYS A 163 -9.05 -19.69 -16.00
C LYS A 163 -9.57 -18.26 -16.10
N THR A 164 -10.77 -18.03 -15.57
CA THR A 164 -11.38 -16.70 -15.53
C THR A 164 -11.10 -16.03 -14.20
N TYR A 165 -10.55 -14.82 -14.28
CA TYR A 165 -10.28 -13.94 -13.16
C TYR A 165 -11.30 -12.80 -13.17
N PHE A 166 -11.79 -12.41 -12.00
CA PHE A 166 -12.81 -11.37 -11.86
C PHE A 166 -12.25 -10.13 -11.19
N ASN A 167 -12.91 -8.99 -11.43
CA ASN A 167 -12.54 -7.69 -10.87
C ASN A 167 -11.06 -7.38 -11.15
N VAL A 168 -10.70 -7.29 -12.43
CA VAL A 168 -9.31 -7.13 -12.84
C VAL A 168 -8.98 -5.65 -13.01
N LYS A 169 -7.98 -5.17 -12.28
CA LYS A 169 -7.42 -3.82 -12.44
C LYS A 169 -6.15 -3.88 -13.26
N ILE A 170 -6.01 -2.93 -14.19
CA ILE A 170 -4.85 -2.79 -15.05
C ILE A 170 -4.14 -1.50 -14.68
N PHE A 171 -2.84 -1.60 -14.46
CA PHE A 171 -1.96 -0.47 -14.24
C PHE A 171 -0.92 -0.38 -15.33
N GLN A 172 -0.55 0.84 -15.71
CA GLN A 172 0.45 1.11 -16.74
C GLN A 172 1.60 1.91 -16.14
N ASN A 173 2.82 1.43 -16.33
CA ASN A 173 4.02 2.24 -16.15
C ASN A 173 4.31 3.01 -17.44
N LYS A 174 4.49 4.33 -17.34
CA LYS A 174 4.82 5.21 -18.47
C LYS A 174 6.32 5.36 -18.70
N THR A 175 7.18 4.74 -17.89
CA THR A 175 8.63 4.92 -18.03
C THR A 175 9.35 3.60 -18.05
N GLN A 176 10.15 3.47 -19.10
CA GLN A 176 11.08 2.39 -19.27
C GLN A 176 12.41 2.79 -18.65
N THR A 177 12.63 2.39 -17.40
CA THR A 177 13.95 2.52 -16.75
C THR A 177 14.93 1.47 -17.28
N SER A 178 14.42 0.31 -17.72
CA SER A 178 15.17 -0.78 -18.34
C SER A 178 14.26 -1.61 -19.25
N ALA A 179 14.83 -2.46 -20.10
CA ALA A 179 14.09 -3.42 -20.92
C ALA A 179 13.17 -4.35 -20.09
N GLN A 180 13.59 -4.69 -18.88
CA GLN A 180 12.89 -5.58 -17.94
C GLN A 180 11.90 -4.83 -17.03
N THR A 181 11.74 -3.51 -17.21
CA THR A 181 10.75 -2.75 -16.44
C THR A 181 9.35 -3.18 -16.85
N ILE A 182 8.46 -3.34 -15.86
CA ILE A 182 7.08 -3.71 -16.14
C ILE A 182 6.36 -2.52 -16.76
N LYS A 183 5.77 -2.71 -17.94
CA LYS A 183 4.97 -1.73 -18.69
C LYS A 183 3.49 -1.79 -18.29
N PHE A 184 2.93 -2.98 -18.12
CA PHE A 184 1.57 -3.18 -17.64
C PHE A 184 1.49 -4.30 -16.59
N ILE A 185 0.64 -4.10 -15.58
CA ILE A 185 0.36 -5.07 -14.52
C ILE A 185 -1.15 -5.26 -14.42
N TRP A 186 -1.58 -6.52 -14.36
CA TRP A 186 -2.98 -6.88 -14.12
C TRP A 186 -3.10 -7.51 -12.76
N TYR A 187 -3.96 -6.93 -11.91
CA TYR A 187 -4.32 -7.45 -10.61
C TYR A 187 -5.73 -8.03 -10.64
N ALA A 188 -5.93 -9.23 -10.12
CA ALA A 188 -7.25 -9.77 -9.83
C ALA A 188 -7.54 -9.71 -8.32
N LYS A 189 -8.77 -9.36 -7.99
CA LYS A 189 -9.19 -9.23 -6.59
C LYS A 189 -9.02 -10.56 -5.85
N ASN A 190 -8.46 -10.51 -4.65
CA ASN A 190 -8.16 -11.65 -3.78
C ASN A 190 -7.19 -12.67 -4.37
N ILE A 191 -6.49 -12.32 -5.45
CA ILE A 191 -5.52 -13.19 -6.12
C ILE A 191 -4.19 -12.47 -6.27
N GLY A 192 -4.16 -11.16 -6.55
CA GLY A 192 -2.93 -10.42 -6.77
C GLY A 192 -2.58 -10.34 -8.26
N ILE A 193 -1.29 -10.33 -8.59
CA ILE A 193 -0.85 -10.15 -9.99
C ILE A 193 -1.15 -11.42 -10.80
N ILE A 194 -1.89 -11.26 -11.90
CA ILE A 194 -2.25 -12.36 -12.81
C ILE A 194 -1.54 -12.28 -14.17
N LYS A 195 -1.02 -11.11 -14.53
CA LYS A 195 -0.26 -10.87 -15.76
C LYS A 195 0.68 -9.68 -15.60
N LYS A 196 1.87 -9.77 -16.20
CA LYS A 196 2.84 -8.68 -16.32
C LYS A 196 3.28 -8.59 -17.79
N GLU A 197 3.31 -7.38 -18.36
CA GLU A 197 3.90 -7.11 -19.68
C GLU A 197 5.09 -6.17 -19.49
N MET A 198 6.26 -6.55 -20.00
CA MET A 198 7.50 -5.78 -19.92
C MET A 198 7.64 -4.85 -21.12
N PHE A 199 8.49 -3.83 -21.02
CA PHE A 199 8.77 -2.94 -22.16
C PHE A 199 9.50 -3.64 -23.32
N ASP A 200 10.26 -4.70 -23.06
CA ASP A 200 10.88 -5.54 -24.10
C ASP A 200 9.91 -6.50 -24.80
N GLY A 201 8.63 -6.47 -24.44
CA GLY A 201 7.58 -7.31 -25.02
C GLY A 201 7.40 -8.67 -24.35
N LYS A 202 8.23 -9.04 -23.37
CA LYS A 202 8.00 -10.25 -22.57
C LYS A 202 6.69 -10.14 -21.80
N VAL A 203 5.95 -11.24 -21.80
CA VAL A 203 4.69 -11.35 -21.05
C VAL A 203 4.81 -12.52 -20.09
N TRP A 204 4.59 -12.23 -18.81
CA TRP A 204 4.50 -13.22 -17.75
C TRP A 204 3.03 -13.47 -17.41
N LEU A 205 2.59 -14.71 -17.52
CA LEU A 205 1.23 -15.13 -17.19
C LEU A 205 1.23 -15.97 -15.93
N LEU A 206 0.21 -15.78 -15.08
CA LEU A 206 0.01 -16.65 -13.93
C LEU A 206 -0.40 -18.06 -14.39
N LYS A 207 0.32 -19.07 -13.90
CA LYS A 207 0.07 -20.49 -14.17
C LYS A 207 -0.57 -21.18 -12.99
N ASP A 208 -0.07 -20.91 -11.80
CA ASP A 208 -0.59 -21.48 -10.55
C ASP A 208 -0.43 -20.50 -9.40
N TYR A 209 -1.26 -20.66 -8.37
CA TYR A 209 -1.19 -19.86 -7.15
C TYR A 209 -1.88 -20.55 -5.99
N ASN A 210 -1.46 -20.19 -4.79
CA ASN A 210 -2.19 -20.44 -3.56
C ASN A 210 -2.13 -19.16 -2.74
N VAL A 211 -3.29 -18.60 -2.42
CA VAL A 211 -3.38 -17.32 -1.72
C VAL A 211 -4.10 -17.51 -0.40
N LYS A 212 -3.57 -16.87 0.63
CA LYS A 212 -4.14 -16.80 1.96
C LYS A 212 -4.28 -15.33 2.33
N GLN A 213 -5.44 -14.95 2.83
CA GLN A 213 -5.74 -13.59 3.30
C GLN A 213 -6.43 -13.71 4.65
N ASP A 214 -6.10 -12.82 5.59
CA ASP A 214 -6.71 -12.71 6.91
C ASP A 214 -7.75 -11.58 6.93
#